data_AF-A0A954NN00-F1
#
_entry.id   AF-A0A954NN00-F1
#
_cell.length_a   1.000
_cell.length_b   1.000
_cell.length_c   1.000
_cell.angle_alpha   90.00
_cell.angle_beta   90.00
_cell.angle_gamma   90.00
#
_symmetry.space_group_name_H-M   'P 1'
#
loop_
_entity.id
_entity.type
_entity.pdbx_description
1 polymer ?
#
loop_
_entity_poly.entity_id
_entity_poly.type
_entity_poly.pdbx_seq_one_letter_code
_entity_poly.pdbx_strand_id
1 'polypeptide(L)'
;MGHLISAHIARDKPDANRLAKLPSSIGYRVYFHQSAHVYVIDAFRASRPTDYPFQTPVPAADIPLEFPAELNDLESVQGYLSKRKLANSFKTTYINFGLLLNSLLSTPILSIISDDDEWDFACFVDEGALQRLNCRCGDLLVTYERGETRIQPLIPPYETDDEFLTNLDDLRTAIPHITVDDRNVTWDTQLHAISIQEWRRFSGTDTLILGLGSFDPAKDEADWKLIG
;
A
#
# COMPACT_ATOMS: atom_id res chain seq x y z
N MET A 1 19.58 -7.83 3.91
CA MET A 1 19.05 -6.48 4.19
C MET A 1 17.77 -6.42 3.41
N GLY A 2 16.62 -6.43 4.08
CA GLY A 2 15.33 -6.42 3.41
C GLY A 2 15.12 -5.10 2.65
N HIS A 3 14.62 -5.19 1.43
CA HIS A 3 14.41 -4.04 0.56
C HIS A 3 13.00 -3.49 0.74
N LEU A 4 12.87 -2.41 1.53
CA LEU A 4 11.62 -1.66 1.61
C LEU A 4 11.42 -0.82 0.34
N ILE A 5 10.20 -0.88 -0.17
CA ILE A 5 9.67 -0.03 -1.22
C ILE A 5 8.42 0.66 -0.68
N SER A 6 8.36 1.98 -0.80
CA SER A 6 7.23 2.83 -0.41
C SER A 6 7.04 3.91 -1.47
N ALA A 7 5.91 3.90 -2.17
CA ALA A 7 5.69 4.81 -3.29
C ALA A 7 4.22 5.17 -3.47
N HIS A 8 3.98 6.37 -4.00
CA HIS A 8 2.64 6.83 -4.40
C HIS A 8 2.67 7.27 -5.86
N ILE A 9 1.81 6.69 -6.68
CA ILE A 9 1.87 6.85 -8.12
C ILE A 9 0.64 7.62 -8.61
N ALA A 10 0.87 8.62 -9.46
CA ALA A 10 -0.12 9.32 -10.24
C ALA A 10 0.13 9.13 -11.74
N ARG A 11 -0.92 9.16 -12.57
CA ARG A 11 -0.77 9.17 -14.04
C ARG A 11 -0.50 10.58 -14.58
N ASP A 12 -1.06 11.59 -13.92
CA ASP A 12 -0.89 12.99 -14.30
C ASP A 12 0.20 13.67 -13.48
N LYS A 13 0.82 14.70 -14.06
CA LYS A 13 1.87 15.46 -13.38
C LYS A 13 1.30 16.12 -12.10
N PRO A 14 1.84 15.80 -10.92
CA PRO A 14 1.40 16.46 -9.68
C PRO A 14 1.70 17.96 -9.71
N ASP A 15 0.73 18.76 -9.27
CA ASP A 15 0.92 20.20 -9.06
C ASP A 15 1.70 20.44 -7.76
N ALA A 16 2.93 20.96 -7.90
CA ALA A 16 3.82 21.26 -6.78
C ALA A 16 3.20 22.24 -5.76
N ASN A 17 2.37 23.19 -6.19
CA ASN A 17 1.71 24.13 -5.27
C ASN A 17 0.65 23.44 -4.41
N ARG A 18 0.04 22.36 -4.94
CA ARG A 18 -0.90 21.53 -4.19
C ARG A 18 -0.17 20.58 -3.25
N LEU A 19 0.95 19.98 -3.68
CA LEU A 19 1.81 19.17 -2.80
C LEU A 19 2.43 19.97 -1.66
N ALA A 20 2.71 21.26 -1.85
CA ALA A 20 3.18 22.16 -0.80
C ALA A 20 2.17 22.35 0.36
N LYS A 21 0.93 21.87 0.22
CA LYS A 21 -0.10 21.86 1.27
C LYS A 21 -0.08 20.59 2.15
N LEU A 22 0.82 19.63 1.87
CA LEU A 22 1.05 18.50 2.75
C LEU A 22 1.44 18.97 4.17
N PRO A 23 1.17 18.16 5.22
CA PRO A 23 1.66 18.45 6.56
C PRO A 23 3.17 18.75 6.56
N SER A 24 3.59 19.73 7.35
CA SER A 24 4.97 20.24 7.33
C SER A 24 6.02 19.21 7.80
N SER A 25 5.58 18.13 8.45
CA SER A 25 6.42 17.00 8.84
C SER A 25 6.70 16.02 7.69
N ILE A 26 5.98 16.13 6.57
CA ILE A 26 6.09 15.27 5.40
C ILE A 26 6.83 16.05 4.31
N GLY A 27 8.05 15.61 4.02
CA GLY A 27 8.78 16.02 2.82
C GLY A 27 8.37 15.15 1.65
N TYR A 28 8.52 15.67 0.43
CA TYR A 28 8.25 14.92 -0.78
C TYR A 28 9.29 15.16 -1.88
N ARG A 29 9.37 14.21 -2.81
CA ARG A 29 10.03 14.34 -4.12
C ARG A 29 9.13 13.70 -5.17
N VAL A 30 9.12 14.24 -6.38
CA VAL A 30 8.35 13.72 -7.51
C VAL A 30 9.30 13.32 -8.63
N TYR A 31 9.21 12.06 -9.01
CA TYR A 31 9.94 11.47 -10.11
C TYR A 31 8.99 11.19 -11.27
N PHE A 32 9.41 11.45 -12.49
CA PHE A 32 8.73 10.97 -13.69
C PHE A 32 9.44 9.74 -14.20
N HIS A 33 8.70 8.64 -14.36
CA HIS A 33 9.19 7.41 -14.97
C HIS A 33 8.77 7.39 -16.44
N GLN A 34 9.74 7.45 -17.35
CA GLN A 34 9.51 7.73 -18.76
C GLN A 34 8.83 6.56 -19.50
N SER A 35 9.31 5.33 -19.32
CA SER A 35 8.81 4.12 -19.99
C SER A 35 7.42 3.72 -19.54
N ALA A 36 7.10 3.91 -18.26
CA ALA A 36 5.77 3.66 -17.73
C ALA A 36 4.84 4.87 -17.88
N HIS A 37 5.37 6.04 -18.21
CA HIS A 37 4.64 7.30 -18.36
C HIS A 37 3.81 7.66 -17.11
N VAL A 38 4.43 7.55 -15.93
CA VAL A 38 3.79 7.86 -14.64
C VAL A 38 4.65 8.78 -13.79
N TYR A 39 4.04 9.37 -12.78
CA TYR A 39 4.70 10.16 -11.76
C TYR A 39 4.69 9.41 -10.44
N VAL A 40 5.85 9.32 -9.80
CA VAL A 40 6.04 8.60 -8.54
C VAL A 40 6.48 9.61 -7.48
N ILE A 41 5.69 9.67 -6.42
CA ILE A 41 5.85 10.57 -5.29
C ILE A 41 6.49 9.77 -4.17
N ASP A 42 7.70 10.19 -3.79
CA ASP A 42 8.39 9.76 -2.59
C ASP A 42 7.94 10.66 -1.43
N ALA A 43 7.53 10.07 -0.31
CA ALA A 43 7.09 10.79 0.88
C ALA A 43 7.91 10.33 2.09
N PHE A 44 8.55 11.27 2.77
CA PHE A 44 9.49 10.99 3.85
C PHE A 44 9.34 11.98 4.99
N ARG A 45 9.98 11.70 6.13
CA ARG A 45 9.98 12.62 7.26
C ARG A 45 10.81 13.86 6.92
N ALA A 46 10.21 15.04 6.87
CA ALA A 46 10.87 16.30 6.50
C ALA A 46 12.11 16.61 7.36
N SER A 47 12.08 16.26 8.66
CA SER A 47 13.22 16.45 9.58
C SER A 47 14.35 15.44 9.39
N ARG A 48 14.16 14.40 8.59
CA ARG A 48 15.16 13.37 8.28
C ARG A 48 15.04 12.92 6.81
N PRO A 49 15.40 13.79 5.85
CA PRO A 49 15.44 13.40 4.45
C PRO A 49 16.38 12.23 4.23
N THR A 50 16.02 11.32 3.33
CA THR A 50 16.90 10.22 2.92
C THR A 50 17.63 10.55 1.62
N ASP A 51 18.83 10.01 1.48
CA ASP A 51 19.59 10.15 0.23
C ASP A 51 18.97 9.30 -0.89
N TYR A 52 18.30 8.19 -0.53
CA TYR A 52 17.64 7.30 -1.48
C TYR A 52 16.12 7.41 -1.36
N PRO A 53 15.39 7.57 -2.47
CA PRO A 53 13.93 7.67 -2.47
C PRO A 53 13.28 6.31 -2.18
N PHE A 54 12.02 6.33 -1.76
CA PHE A 54 11.13 5.17 -1.60
C PHE A 54 11.54 4.15 -0.52
N GLN A 55 12.57 4.47 0.28
CA GLN A 55 13.11 3.58 1.32
C GLN A 55 12.61 3.90 2.72
N THR A 56 11.61 4.77 2.85
CA THR A 56 10.99 5.09 4.15
C THR A 56 9.49 5.01 4.08
N PRO A 57 8.84 4.46 5.13
CA PRO A 57 7.40 4.55 5.23
C PRO A 57 6.94 6.00 5.36
N VAL A 58 5.75 6.30 4.86
CA VAL A 58 5.10 7.58 5.07
C VAL A 58 5.02 7.90 6.57
N PRO A 59 5.39 9.13 7.02
CA PRO A 59 5.28 9.51 8.41
C PRO A 59 3.83 9.50 8.91
N ALA A 60 3.53 8.63 9.88
CA ALA A 60 2.16 8.49 10.43
C ALA A 60 1.74 9.63 11.38
N ALA A 61 2.67 10.43 11.90
CA ALA A 61 2.40 11.38 13.00
C ALA A 61 1.36 12.45 12.65
N ASP A 62 1.26 12.84 11.37
CA ASP A 62 0.41 13.94 10.91
C ASP A 62 -0.65 13.48 9.89
N ILE A 63 -0.84 12.16 9.79
CA ILE A 63 -1.88 11.56 8.97
C ILE A 63 -2.93 10.99 9.93
N PRO A 64 -4.21 11.38 9.82
CA PRO A 64 -5.26 10.77 10.61
C PRO A 64 -5.20 9.26 10.50
N LEU A 65 -5.34 8.54 11.61
CA LEU A 65 -5.40 7.07 11.61
C LEU A 65 -6.84 6.55 11.66
N GLU A 66 -7.81 7.44 11.82
CA GLU A 66 -9.23 7.13 11.75
C GLU A 66 -9.63 6.93 10.30
N PHE A 67 -10.50 5.95 10.06
CA PHE A 67 -11.10 5.74 8.75
C PHE A 67 -12.27 6.71 8.52
N PRO A 68 -12.49 7.15 7.27
CA PRO A 68 -13.80 7.68 6.87
C PRO A 68 -14.91 6.66 7.19
N ALA A 69 -16.11 7.15 7.51
CA ALA A 69 -17.24 6.30 7.93
C ALA A 69 -17.63 5.25 6.85
N GLU A 70 -17.33 5.53 5.59
CA GLU A 70 -17.56 4.63 4.47
C GLU A 70 -16.64 3.39 4.48
N LEU A 71 -15.59 3.38 5.32
CA LEU A 71 -14.60 2.30 5.44
C LEU A 71 -14.70 1.55 6.78
N ASN A 72 -15.87 1.57 7.44
CA ASN A 72 -16.10 0.88 8.72
C ASN A 72 -15.78 -0.64 8.69
N ASP A 73 -15.98 -1.29 7.55
CA ASP A 73 -15.58 -2.69 7.37
C ASP A 73 -14.07 -2.87 7.56
N LEU A 74 -13.27 -1.99 6.94
CA LEU A 74 -11.82 -1.99 7.08
C LEU A 74 -11.36 -1.65 8.49
N GLU A 75 -12.08 -0.77 9.19
CA GLU A 75 -11.85 -0.52 10.61
C GLU A 75 -12.09 -1.79 11.44
N SER A 76 -13.15 -2.54 11.15
CA SER A 76 -13.45 -3.81 11.82
C SER A 76 -12.37 -4.86 11.56
N VAL A 77 -11.88 -4.98 10.32
CA VAL A 77 -10.73 -5.84 9.98
C VAL A 77 -9.49 -5.42 10.74
N GLN A 78 -9.12 -4.13 10.72
CA GLN A 78 -7.95 -3.61 11.43
C GLN A 78 -8.05 -3.91 12.93
N GLY A 79 -9.23 -3.74 13.53
CA GLY A 79 -9.49 -4.04 14.93
C GLY A 79 -9.30 -5.52 15.27
N TYR A 80 -9.72 -6.43 14.39
CA TYR A 80 -9.45 -7.86 14.53
C TYR A 80 -7.95 -8.17 14.43
N LEU A 81 -7.30 -7.69 13.35
CA LEU A 81 -5.88 -7.93 13.09
C LEU A 81 -4.99 -7.40 14.22
N SER A 82 -5.36 -6.26 14.82
CA SER A 82 -4.61 -5.65 15.92
C SER A 82 -4.60 -6.55 17.15
N LYS A 83 -5.75 -7.14 17.51
CA LYS A 83 -5.86 -8.07 18.64
C LYS A 83 -5.03 -9.34 18.43
N ARG A 84 -4.80 -9.74 17.18
CA ARG A 84 -4.00 -10.90 16.78
C ARG A 84 -2.54 -10.58 16.44
N LYS A 85 -2.11 -9.32 16.60
CA LYS A 85 -0.77 -8.82 16.24
C LYS A 85 -0.42 -9.00 14.76
N LEU A 86 -1.42 -9.00 13.89
CA LEU A 86 -1.28 -9.07 12.43
C LEU A 86 -1.44 -7.69 11.75
N ALA A 87 -1.80 -6.65 12.52
CA ALA A 87 -2.08 -5.32 11.97
C ALA A 87 -0.86 -4.59 11.41
N ASN A 88 0.36 -5.04 11.69
CA ASN A 88 1.57 -4.40 11.15
C ASN A 88 1.56 -4.36 9.62
N SER A 89 0.96 -5.36 8.97
CA SER A 89 0.86 -5.41 7.51
C SER A 89 -0.34 -4.62 6.96
N PHE A 90 -1.28 -4.21 7.82
CA PHE A 90 -2.45 -3.42 7.45
C PHE A 90 -2.15 -1.92 7.57
N LYS A 91 -1.91 -1.26 6.45
CA LYS A 91 -1.30 0.08 6.42
C LYS A 91 -2.34 1.20 6.32
N THR A 92 -3.09 1.45 7.39
CA THR A 92 -4.08 2.55 7.47
C THR A 92 -3.50 3.90 7.03
N THR A 93 -2.25 4.20 7.42
CA THR A 93 -1.56 5.42 7.01
C THR A 93 -1.49 5.58 5.49
N TYR A 94 -1.34 4.50 4.72
CA TYR A 94 -1.23 4.55 3.25
C TYR A 94 -2.59 4.80 2.58
N ILE A 95 -3.66 4.26 3.15
CA ILE A 95 -5.04 4.54 2.72
C ILE A 95 -5.33 6.03 2.91
N ASN A 96 -5.08 6.54 4.12
CA ASN A 96 -5.38 7.92 4.45
C ASN A 96 -4.45 8.91 3.73
N PHE A 97 -3.18 8.54 3.50
CA PHE A 97 -2.30 9.34 2.65
C PHE A 97 -2.73 9.33 1.18
N GLY A 98 -3.19 8.19 0.65
CA GLY A 98 -3.74 8.11 -0.70
C GLY A 98 -4.97 9.02 -0.88
N LEU A 99 -5.88 9.03 0.11
CA LEU A 99 -7.02 9.94 0.17
C LEU A 99 -6.60 11.40 0.22
N LEU A 100 -5.59 11.74 1.04
CA LEU A 100 -5.04 13.09 1.11
C LEU A 100 -4.43 13.52 -0.23
N LEU A 101 -3.60 12.69 -0.85
CA LEU A 101 -2.98 12.98 -2.15
C LEU A 101 -4.03 13.14 -3.24
N ASN A 102 -5.03 12.24 -3.31
CA ASN A 102 -6.11 12.34 -4.28
C ASN A 102 -6.92 13.64 -4.10
N SER A 103 -7.23 14.01 -2.85
CA SER A 103 -7.91 15.27 -2.54
C SER A 103 -7.10 16.49 -3.00
N LEU A 104 -5.79 16.51 -2.71
CA LEU A 104 -4.91 17.62 -3.08
C LEU A 104 -4.72 17.72 -4.59
N LEU A 105 -4.50 16.61 -5.27
CA LEU A 105 -4.07 16.56 -6.67
C LEU A 105 -5.21 16.39 -7.65
N SER A 106 -6.38 15.93 -7.20
CA SER A 106 -7.53 15.62 -8.05
C SER A 106 -7.19 14.63 -9.19
N THR A 107 -6.35 13.64 -8.90
CA THR A 107 -5.91 12.58 -9.84
C THR A 107 -5.95 11.22 -9.12
N PRO A 108 -6.17 10.10 -9.83
CA PRO A 108 -6.12 8.78 -9.23
C PRO A 108 -4.74 8.47 -8.64
N ILE A 109 -4.70 7.91 -7.43
CA ILE A 109 -3.47 7.59 -6.70
C ILE A 109 -3.41 6.10 -6.39
N LEU A 110 -2.32 5.44 -6.79
CA LEU A 110 -1.94 4.14 -6.27
C LEU A 110 -0.88 4.33 -5.19
N SER A 111 -1.12 3.85 -3.98
CA SER A 111 -0.11 3.80 -2.91
C SER A 111 0.32 2.36 -2.69
N ILE A 112 1.63 2.11 -2.65
CA ILE A 112 2.19 0.80 -2.37
C ILE A 112 3.22 0.87 -1.24
N ILE A 113 3.28 -0.20 -0.45
CA ILE A 113 4.40 -0.47 0.44
C ILE A 113 4.65 -1.97 0.49
N SER A 114 5.90 -2.36 0.29
CA SER A 114 6.28 -3.75 0.38
C SER A 114 7.74 -3.90 0.79
N ASP A 115 8.05 -5.00 1.46
CA ASP A 115 9.41 -5.43 1.77
C ASP A 115 9.58 -6.94 1.55
N ASP A 116 10.78 -7.44 1.82
CA ASP A 116 11.12 -8.85 1.59
C ASP A 116 10.55 -9.78 2.68
N ASP A 117 10.07 -9.23 3.80
CA ASP A 117 9.78 -9.98 5.01
C ASP A 117 8.28 -10.05 5.30
N GLU A 118 7.65 -8.90 5.57
CA GLU A 118 6.33 -8.81 6.18
C GLU A 118 5.32 -8.06 5.27
N TRP A 119 5.74 -6.98 4.63
CA TRP A 119 4.81 -6.03 4.01
C TRP A 119 4.58 -6.35 2.54
N ASP A 120 3.32 -6.46 2.15
CA ASP A 120 2.88 -6.35 0.76
C ASP A 120 1.47 -5.77 0.76
N PHE A 121 1.38 -4.49 0.41
CA PHE A 121 0.20 -3.68 0.55
C PHE A 121 0.09 -2.73 -0.63
N ALA A 122 -1.12 -2.65 -1.19
CA ALA A 122 -1.46 -1.67 -2.19
C ALA A 122 -2.88 -1.14 -1.98
N CYS A 123 -3.08 0.17 -2.16
CA CYS A 123 -4.40 0.77 -2.21
C CYS A 123 -4.53 1.78 -3.34
N PHE A 124 -5.67 1.75 -4.02
CA PHE A 124 -5.99 2.63 -5.12
C PHE A 124 -7.15 3.55 -4.72
N VAL A 125 -6.91 4.85 -4.83
CA VAL A 125 -7.84 5.92 -4.48
C VAL A 125 -8.17 6.73 -5.73
N ASP A 126 -9.47 6.97 -5.93
CA ASP A 126 -9.96 7.81 -7.02
C ASP A 126 -11.26 8.49 -6.62
N GLU A 127 -11.55 9.65 -7.22
CA GLU A 127 -12.78 10.42 -6.99
C GLU A 127 -13.10 10.67 -5.50
N GLY A 128 -12.06 10.89 -4.68
CA GLY A 128 -12.20 11.13 -3.23
C GLY A 128 -12.49 9.90 -2.38
N ALA A 129 -12.45 8.70 -2.96
CA ALA A 129 -12.78 7.45 -2.26
C ALA A 129 -11.74 6.35 -2.49
N LEU A 130 -11.61 5.45 -1.51
CA LEU A 130 -10.89 4.20 -1.72
C LEU A 130 -11.68 3.36 -2.72
N GLN A 131 -11.04 2.98 -3.82
CA GLN A 131 -11.66 2.15 -4.85
C GLN A 131 -11.27 0.69 -4.68
N ARG A 132 -10.01 0.46 -4.33
CA ARG A 132 -9.45 -0.88 -4.11
C ARG A 132 -8.38 -0.90 -3.04
N LEU A 133 -8.27 -2.00 -2.31
CA LEU A 133 -7.14 -2.32 -1.47
C LEU A 133 -6.87 -3.82 -1.55
N ASN A 134 -5.60 -4.18 -1.55
CA ASN A 134 -5.12 -5.54 -1.38
C ASN A 134 -3.96 -5.51 -0.39
N CYS A 135 -3.98 -6.38 0.62
CA CYS A 135 -2.84 -6.55 1.50
C CYS A 135 -2.74 -7.95 2.09
N ARG A 136 -1.50 -8.40 2.29
CA ARG A 136 -1.19 -9.62 3.03
C ARG A 136 -1.10 -9.30 4.51
N CYS A 137 -1.73 -10.10 5.37
CA CYS A 137 -1.72 -9.95 6.82
C CYS A 137 -1.55 -11.34 7.47
N GLY A 138 -0.30 -11.82 7.55
CA GLY A 138 -0.03 -13.20 7.96
C GLY A 138 -0.59 -14.19 6.94
N ASP A 139 -1.40 -15.15 7.39
CA ASP A 139 -2.07 -16.14 6.55
C ASP A 139 -3.34 -15.61 5.85
N LEU A 140 -3.61 -14.31 5.91
CA LEU A 140 -4.81 -13.70 5.35
C LEU A 140 -4.46 -12.76 4.20
N LEU A 141 -5.17 -12.88 3.09
CA LEU A 141 -5.26 -11.86 2.07
C LEU A 141 -6.53 -11.04 2.30
N VAL A 142 -6.38 -9.75 2.61
CA VAL A 142 -7.50 -8.82 2.74
C VAL A 142 -7.65 -8.05 1.44
N THR A 143 -8.85 -8.06 0.91
CA THR A 143 -9.23 -7.35 -0.31
C THR A 143 -10.41 -6.43 -0.03
N TYR A 144 -10.38 -5.26 -0.62
CA TYR A 144 -11.49 -4.33 -0.69
C TYR A 144 -11.65 -3.91 -2.13
N GLU A 145 -12.86 -4.00 -2.67
CA GLU A 145 -13.15 -3.50 -4.01
C GLU A 145 -14.57 -2.94 -4.03
N ARG A 146 -14.69 -1.65 -4.38
CA ARG A 146 -15.98 -0.96 -4.59
C ARG A 146 -16.98 -1.11 -3.42
N GLY A 147 -16.50 -0.96 -2.19
CA GLY A 147 -17.33 -1.02 -0.99
C GLY A 147 -17.48 -2.41 -0.39
N GLU A 148 -16.98 -3.45 -1.02
CA GLU A 148 -17.02 -4.82 -0.49
C GLU A 148 -15.67 -5.23 0.08
N THR A 149 -15.65 -5.67 1.33
CA THR A 149 -14.47 -6.25 1.97
C THR A 149 -14.57 -7.77 1.99
N ARG A 150 -13.48 -8.44 1.61
CA ARG A 150 -13.35 -9.90 1.61
C ARG A 150 -11.99 -10.32 2.17
N ILE A 151 -12.00 -11.40 2.93
CA ILE A 151 -10.80 -12.04 3.47
C ILE A 151 -10.69 -13.45 2.89
N GLN A 152 -9.55 -13.73 2.26
CA GLN A 152 -9.17 -15.05 1.78
C GLN A 152 -8.05 -15.60 2.68
N PRO A 153 -8.34 -16.61 3.52
CA PRO A 153 -7.30 -17.34 4.22
C PRO A 153 -6.45 -18.17 3.25
N LEU A 154 -5.14 -18.19 3.46
CA LEU A 154 -4.16 -18.83 2.59
C LEU A 154 -3.70 -20.17 3.16
N ILE A 155 -3.38 -21.12 2.28
CA ILE A 155 -2.72 -22.37 2.62
C ILE A 155 -1.21 -22.09 2.67
N PRO A 156 -0.56 -22.23 3.84
CA PRO A 156 0.88 -21.98 3.96
C PRO A 156 1.69 -22.95 3.09
N PRO A 157 2.90 -22.55 2.67
CA PRO A 157 3.74 -23.38 1.81
C PRO A 157 4.30 -24.62 2.53
N TYR A 158 4.29 -24.65 3.87
CA TYR A 158 4.82 -25.73 4.70
C TYR A 158 3.78 -26.21 5.73
N GLU A 159 3.62 -27.54 5.87
CA GLU A 159 2.60 -28.18 6.72
C GLU A 159 2.81 -27.94 8.23
N THR A 160 3.99 -27.49 8.66
CA THR A 160 4.32 -27.31 10.09
C THR A 160 3.75 -26.04 10.72
N ASP A 161 3.05 -25.20 9.95
CA ASP A 161 2.61 -23.86 10.38
C ASP A 161 1.13 -23.82 10.81
N ASP A 162 0.44 -24.96 10.82
CA ASP A 162 -1.00 -25.06 11.13
C ASP A 162 -1.40 -24.44 12.47
N GLU A 163 -0.53 -24.52 13.48
CA GLU A 163 -0.78 -23.93 14.82
C GLU A 163 -0.75 -22.39 14.83
N PHE A 164 -0.18 -21.76 13.80
CA PHE A 164 -0.07 -20.31 13.67
C PHE A 164 -1.15 -19.72 12.75
N LEU A 165 -1.97 -20.56 12.14
CA LEU A 165 -3.01 -20.13 11.22
C LEU A 165 -4.18 -19.46 11.94
N THR A 166 -4.78 -18.47 11.27
CA THR A 166 -5.97 -17.81 11.79
C THR A 166 -7.12 -18.80 11.93
N ASN A 167 -7.76 -18.80 13.11
CA ASN A 167 -8.99 -19.55 13.34
C ASN A 167 -10.16 -18.87 12.61
N LEU A 168 -10.73 -19.56 11.62
CA LEU A 168 -11.76 -19.01 10.74
C LEU A 168 -13.12 -18.84 11.43
N ASP A 169 -13.45 -19.69 12.40
CA ASP A 169 -14.69 -19.56 13.17
C ASP A 169 -14.64 -18.34 14.09
N ASP A 170 -13.49 -18.13 14.74
CA ASP A 170 -13.23 -16.92 15.52
C ASP A 170 -13.31 -15.65 14.65
N LEU A 171 -12.70 -15.70 13.46
CA LEU A 171 -12.70 -14.58 12.50
C LEU A 171 -14.13 -14.24 12.04
N ARG A 172 -14.88 -15.24 11.58
CA ARG A 172 -16.28 -15.09 11.13
C ARG A 172 -17.20 -14.59 12.25
N THR A 173 -16.96 -15.02 13.48
CA THR A 173 -17.71 -14.54 14.66
C THR A 173 -17.37 -13.10 15.01
N ALA A 174 -16.10 -12.70 14.89
CA ALA A 174 -15.64 -11.37 15.26
C ALA A 174 -16.05 -10.28 14.26
N ILE A 175 -16.14 -10.61 12.97
CA ILE A 175 -16.48 -9.66 11.89
C ILE A 175 -17.54 -10.26 10.94
N PRO A 176 -18.78 -10.51 11.42
CA PRO A 176 -19.78 -11.31 10.71
C PRO A 176 -20.36 -10.64 9.45
N HIS A 177 -20.10 -9.35 9.24
CA HIS A 177 -20.55 -8.59 8.08
C HIS A 177 -19.56 -8.63 6.91
N ILE A 178 -18.38 -9.24 7.10
CA ILE A 178 -17.33 -9.35 6.08
C ILE A 178 -17.33 -10.76 5.50
N THR A 179 -17.14 -10.85 4.19
CA THR A 179 -17.04 -12.15 3.51
C THR A 179 -15.70 -12.81 3.85
N VAL A 180 -15.74 -13.97 4.50
CA VAL A 180 -14.56 -14.78 4.84
C VAL A 180 -14.66 -16.12 4.11
N ASP A 181 -13.86 -16.28 3.06
CA ASP A 181 -13.81 -17.49 2.25
C ASP A 181 -13.17 -18.67 3.02
N ASP A 182 -13.29 -19.88 2.47
CA ASP A 182 -12.60 -21.06 3.00
C ASP A 182 -11.11 -21.04 2.61
N ARG A 183 -10.27 -21.69 3.42
CA ARG A 183 -8.83 -21.82 3.15
C ARG A 183 -8.60 -22.82 2.01
N ASN A 184 -8.62 -22.32 0.78
CA ASN A 184 -8.47 -23.13 -0.45
C ASN A 184 -7.51 -22.52 -1.50
N VAL A 185 -6.89 -21.37 -1.19
CA VAL A 185 -5.92 -20.68 -2.06
C VAL A 185 -4.52 -20.85 -1.47
N THR A 186 -3.56 -21.28 -2.29
CA THR A 186 -2.15 -21.41 -1.87
C THR A 186 -1.53 -20.03 -1.64
N TRP A 187 -0.71 -19.92 -0.60
CA TRP A 187 0.11 -18.75 -0.35
C TRP A 187 1.08 -18.51 -1.51
N ASP A 188 0.97 -17.34 -2.16
CA ASP A 188 1.95 -16.89 -3.15
C ASP A 188 3.25 -16.41 -2.47
N THR A 189 4.32 -17.18 -2.63
CA THR A 189 5.64 -16.87 -2.07
C THR A 189 6.39 -15.79 -2.87
N GLN A 190 5.84 -15.33 -3.99
CA GLN A 190 6.43 -14.24 -4.76
C GLN A 190 6.49 -12.95 -3.91
N LEU A 191 7.68 -12.37 -3.81
CA LEU A 191 7.88 -11.09 -3.14
C LEU A 191 7.16 -9.97 -3.93
N HIS A 192 6.53 -9.06 -3.18
CA HIS A 192 5.84 -7.88 -3.73
C HIS A 192 4.71 -8.23 -4.71
N ALA A 193 4.13 -9.44 -4.62
CA ALA A 193 3.11 -9.93 -5.55
C ALA A 193 1.91 -8.97 -5.67
N ILE A 194 1.39 -8.50 -4.53
CA ILE A 194 0.25 -7.57 -4.48
C ILE A 194 0.64 -6.22 -5.09
N SER A 195 1.80 -5.70 -4.70
CA SER A 195 2.31 -4.42 -5.20
C SER A 195 2.50 -4.45 -6.72
N ILE A 196 3.06 -5.54 -7.27
CA ILE A 196 3.23 -5.75 -8.72
C ILE A 196 1.87 -5.88 -9.42
N GLN A 197 0.95 -6.65 -8.85
CA GLN A 197 -0.38 -6.86 -9.43
C GLN A 197 -1.16 -5.55 -9.53
N GLU A 198 -1.23 -4.77 -8.45
CA GLU A 198 -1.93 -3.49 -8.44
C GLU A 198 -1.20 -2.45 -9.28
N TRP A 199 0.13 -2.47 -9.33
CA TRP A 199 0.91 -1.67 -10.27
C TRP A 199 0.47 -1.93 -11.72
N ARG A 200 0.50 -3.18 -12.18
CA ARG A 200 0.08 -3.54 -13.55
C ARG A 200 -1.35 -3.12 -13.84
N ARG A 201 -2.25 -3.30 -12.87
CA ARG A 201 -3.66 -2.90 -12.98
C ARG A 201 -3.81 -1.38 -13.07
N PHE A 202 -2.98 -0.62 -12.37
CA PHE A 202 -2.99 0.84 -12.37
C PHE A 202 -2.29 1.45 -13.59
N SER A 203 -1.18 0.89 -14.05
CA SER A 203 -0.37 1.46 -15.13
C SER A 203 -0.77 0.97 -16.52
N GLY A 204 -1.37 -0.23 -16.60
CA GLY A 204 -1.67 -0.89 -17.87
C GLY A 204 -0.41 -1.38 -18.60
N THR A 205 0.73 -1.50 -17.91
CA THR A 205 1.99 -1.98 -18.48
C THR A 205 2.67 -3.02 -17.58
N ASP A 206 3.45 -3.90 -18.19
CA ASP A 206 4.33 -4.85 -17.50
C ASP A 206 5.69 -4.23 -17.12
N THR A 207 5.98 -3.02 -17.59
CA THR A 207 7.17 -2.27 -17.18
C THR A 207 7.10 -2.01 -15.68
N LEU A 208 7.97 -2.65 -14.92
CA LEU A 208 8.08 -2.41 -13.49
C LEU A 208 8.78 -1.08 -13.25
N ILE A 209 8.15 -0.20 -12.48
CA ILE A 209 8.72 1.11 -12.16
C ILE A 209 9.73 1.07 -11.02
N LEU A 210 9.75 0.00 -10.23
CA LEU A 210 10.64 -0.12 -9.09
C LEU A 210 11.38 -1.45 -9.25
N GLY A 211 12.71 -1.39 -9.41
CA GLY A 211 13.54 -2.56 -9.23
C GLY A 211 13.28 -3.10 -7.84
N LEU A 212 12.73 -4.31 -7.77
CA LEU A 212 12.44 -5.02 -6.52
C LEU A 212 13.75 -5.47 -5.85
N GLY A 213 14.53 -4.48 -5.41
CA GLY A 213 15.94 -4.58 -5.08
C GLY A 213 16.59 -3.21 -5.24
N SER A 214 16.57 -2.45 -4.14
CA SER A 214 17.08 -1.08 -4.00
C SER A 214 18.32 -0.78 -4.83
N PHE A 215 18.31 0.32 -5.59
CA PHE A 215 19.40 1.32 -5.78
C PHE A 215 19.09 2.14 -7.05
N ASP A 216 17.92 2.78 -7.12
CA ASP A 216 17.71 3.86 -8.10
C ASP A 216 18.14 5.18 -7.43
N PRO A 217 19.10 5.95 -8.00
CA PRO A 217 19.83 6.97 -7.27
C PRO A 217 19.10 8.32 -7.14
N ALA A 218 19.67 9.18 -6.30
CA ALA A 218 19.20 10.52 -5.96
C ALA A 218 19.09 11.53 -7.13
N LYS A 219 19.34 11.12 -8.38
CA LYS A 219 19.44 11.97 -9.59
C LYS A 219 18.95 11.23 -10.83
N ASP A 220 18.73 12.01 -11.91
CA ASP A 220 18.33 11.52 -13.22
C ASP A 220 19.18 10.33 -13.69
N GLU A 221 18.54 9.19 -13.96
CA GLU A 221 19.13 8.02 -14.60
C GLU A 221 18.14 7.43 -15.59
N ALA A 222 18.59 7.23 -16.83
CA ALA A 222 17.95 6.56 -17.98
C ALA A 222 16.42 6.74 -18.18
N ASP A 223 15.61 6.31 -17.21
CA ASP A 223 14.15 6.26 -17.22
C ASP A 223 13.49 7.14 -16.13
N TRP A 224 14.25 7.56 -15.13
CA TRP A 224 13.78 8.37 -14.02
C TRP A 224 14.26 9.81 -14.13
N LYS A 225 13.34 10.75 -13.95
CA LYS A 225 13.63 12.19 -13.92
C LYS A 225 13.06 12.84 -12.67
N LEU A 226 13.89 13.49 -11.86
CA LEU A 226 13.41 14.31 -10.75
C LEU A 226 12.79 15.59 -11.31
N ILE A 227 11.54 15.90 -10.93
CA ILE A 227 10.80 17.03 -11.50
C ILE A 227 10.25 18.03 -10.47
N GLY A 228 10.37 17.73 -9.17
CA GLY A 228 9.86 18.57 -8.09
C GLY A 228 10.13 18.00 -6.72
#